data_AF-A0A931R1L1-F1
#
_entry.id   AF-A0A931R1L1-F1
#
_cell.length_a   1.000
_cell.length_b   1.000
_cell.length_c   1.000
_cell.angle_alpha   90.00
_cell.angle_beta   90.00
_cell.angle_gamma   90.00
#
_symmetry.space_group_name_H-M   'P 1'
#
loop_
_entity.id
_entity.type
_entity.pdbx_description
1 polymer ?
#
loop_
_entity_poly.entity_id
_entity_poly.type
_entity_poly.pdbx_seq_one_letter_code
_entity_poly.pdbx_strand_id
1 'polypeptide(L)'
;MVDGDALRQAFGTTLDDGKLGVPAGPHEVEKIVDPKQALDQAFRQVVGRQRRRKKSAADFLDVIGERVRLPRLRLVPAFKQFERELHHALRKLGYLKEEAT
;
A
#
# COMPACT_ATOMS: atom_id res chain seq x y z
N MET A 1 -3.76 0.76 -1.00
CA MET A 1 -3.72 0.85 0.48
C MET A 1 -3.73 -0.57 1.05
N VAL A 2 -2.60 -1.27 0.96
CA VAL A 2 -2.51 -2.73 1.20
C VAL A 2 -2.17 -3.10 2.64
N ASP A 3 -1.73 -2.11 3.42
CA ASP A 3 -1.26 -2.26 4.79
C ASP A 3 -1.84 -1.12 5.64
N GLY A 4 -2.95 -1.38 6.31
CA GLY A 4 -3.61 -0.42 7.20
C GLY A 4 -2.74 0.00 8.39
N ASP A 5 -1.83 -0.87 8.85
CA ASP A 5 -0.93 -0.55 9.95
C ASP A 5 0.11 0.49 9.52
N ALA A 6 0.68 0.34 8.31
CA ALA A 6 1.63 1.32 7.76
C ALA A 6 0.97 2.71 7.63
N LEU A 7 -0.30 2.76 7.21
CA LEU A 7 -1.07 4.00 7.13
C LEU A 7 -1.33 4.62 8.50
N ARG A 8 -1.81 3.83 9.46
CA ARG A 8 -2.03 4.29 10.84
C ARG A 8 -0.77 4.88 11.45
N GLN A 9 0.35 4.20 11.29
CA GLN A 9 1.64 4.66 11.79
C GLN A 9 2.12 5.92 11.06
N ALA A 10 1.96 6.01 9.73
CA ALA A 10 2.37 7.18 8.96
C ALA A 10 1.54 8.42 9.31
N PHE A 11 0.22 8.26 9.48
CA PHE A 11 -0.67 9.36 9.85
C PHE A 11 -0.67 9.68 11.35
N GLY A 12 -0.12 8.78 12.18
CA GLY A 12 -0.10 8.92 13.64
C GLY A 12 -1.49 8.81 14.27
N THR A 13 -2.26 7.80 13.86
CA THR A 13 -3.66 7.60 14.28
C THR A 13 -3.92 6.20 14.82
N THR A 14 -4.91 6.08 15.70
CA THR A 14 -5.43 4.81 16.23
C THR A 14 -6.77 4.41 15.60
N LEU A 15 -7.24 5.15 14.59
CA LEU A 15 -8.45 4.80 13.84
C LEU A 15 -8.27 3.45 13.13
N ASP A 16 -9.30 2.61 13.21
CA ASP A 16 -9.38 1.35 12.48
C ASP A 16 -9.58 1.57 10.96
N ASP A 17 -9.44 0.49 10.18
CA ASP A 17 -9.53 0.53 8.72
C ASP A 17 -10.89 1.07 8.24
N GLY A 18 -11.98 0.72 8.92
CA GLY A 18 -13.32 1.18 8.59
C GLY A 18 -13.49 2.68 8.77
N LYS A 19 -13.00 3.23 9.88
CA LYS A 19 -13.03 4.68 10.15
C LYS A 19 -12.10 5.48 9.25
N LEU A 20 -11.02 4.87 8.78
CA LEU A 20 -10.14 5.47 7.76
C LEU A 20 -10.72 5.35 6.34
N GLY A 21 -11.75 4.52 6.12
CA GLY A 21 -12.31 4.26 4.79
C GLY A 21 -11.35 3.50 3.89
N VAL A 22 -10.51 2.64 4.47
CA VAL A 22 -9.49 1.87 3.74
C VAL A 22 -9.93 0.41 3.70
N PRO A 23 -9.57 -0.35 2.64
CA PRO A 23 -10.02 -1.73 2.54
C PRO A 23 -9.48 -2.59 3.68
N ALA A 24 -10.32 -3.49 4.19
CA ALA A 24 -9.94 -4.40 5.26
C ALA A 24 -9.02 -5.51 4.75
N GLY A 25 -9.17 -5.86 3.47
CA GLY A 25 -8.39 -6.90 2.80
C GLY A 25 -7.38 -6.35 1.79
N PRO A 26 -6.14 -6.87 1.74
CA PRO A 26 -5.17 -6.50 0.69
C PRO A 26 -5.64 -6.81 -0.73
N HIS A 27 -6.53 -7.78 -0.93
CA HIS A 27 -7.09 -8.14 -2.24
C HIS A 27 -8.14 -7.13 -2.73
N GLU A 28 -8.72 -6.33 -1.83
CA GLU A 28 -9.76 -5.36 -2.17
C GLU A 28 -9.18 -4.07 -2.76
N VAL A 29 -7.87 -3.86 -2.64
CA VAL A 29 -7.19 -2.65 -3.12
C VAL A 29 -7.29 -2.49 -4.63
N GLU A 30 -7.39 -3.59 -5.38
CA GLU A 30 -7.52 -3.58 -6.84
C GLU A 30 -8.90 -3.07 -7.29
N LYS A 31 -9.88 -3.07 -6.40
CA LYS A 31 -11.23 -2.53 -6.65
C LYS A 31 -11.27 -1.01 -6.47
N ILE A 32 -10.22 -0.40 -5.94
CA ILE A 32 -10.18 1.05 -5.74
C ILE A 32 -9.92 1.72 -7.09
N VAL A 33 -10.93 2.42 -7.60
CA VAL A 33 -10.87 3.12 -8.89
C VAL A 33 -9.81 4.23 -8.89
N ASP A 34 -9.76 5.03 -7.82
CA ASP A 34 -8.74 6.07 -7.63
C ASP A 34 -8.03 5.88 -6.28
N PRO A 35 -6.86 5.20 -6.25
CA PRO A 35 -6.14 4.93 -5.02
C PRO A 35 -5.52 6.18 -4.37
N LYS A 36 -5.24 7.22 -5.15
CA LYS A 36 -4.71 8.49 -4.62
C LYS A 36 -5.82 9.26 -3.91
N GLN A 37 -7.00 9.32 -4.53
CA GLN A 37 -8.17 9.95 -3.91
C GLN A 37 -8.59 9.21 -2.64
N ALA A 38 -8.61 7.87 -2.65
CA ALA A 38 -8.92 7.08 -1.46
C ALA A 38 -7.93 7.35 -0.30
N LEU A 39 -6.64 7.44 -0.60
CA LEU A 39 -5.61 7.80 0.37
C LEU A 39 -5.83 9.20 0.96
N ASP A 40 -6.18 10.17 0.12
CA ASP A 40 -6.46 11.54 0.52
C ASP A 40 -7.71 11.63 1.41
N GLN A 41 -8.74 10.84 1.12
CA GLN A 41 -9.93 10.72 1.95
C GLN A 41 -9.60 10.13 3.33
N ALA A 42 -8.80 9.07 3.37
CA ALA A 42 -8.36 8.46 4.63
C ALA A 42 -7.56 9.44 5.49
N PHE A 43 -6.64 10.19 4.87
CA PHE A 43 -5.89 11.23 5.57
C PHE A 43 -6.81 12.30 6.16
N ARG A 44 -7.84 12.74 5.42
CA ARG A 44 -8.82 13.72 5.91
C ARG A 44 -9.56 13.22 7.15
N GLN A 45 -9.78 11.92 7.33
CA GLN A 45 -10.39 11.39 8.56
C GLN A 45 -9.51 11.58 9.80
N VAL A 46 -8.18 11.67 9.61
CA VAL A 46 -7.22 11.84 10.70
C VAL A 46 -6.96 13.31 11.03
N VAL A 47 -6.87 14.18 10.02
CA VAL A 47 -6.46 15.57 10.24
C VAL A 47 -7.64 16.51 10.51
N GLY A 48 -7.47 17.36 11.54
CA GLY A 48 -8.39 18.47 11.82
C GLY A 48 -8.37 19.57 10.74
N ARG A 49 -9.41 20.42 10.72
CA ARG A 49 -9.67 21.44 9.67
C ARG A 49 -8.47 22.34 9.33
N GLN A 50 -7.66 22.75 10.31
CA GLN A 50 -6.48 23.60 10.06
C GLN A 50 -5.32 22.86 9.38
N ARG A 51 -5.05 21.60 9.75
CA ARG A 51 -3.98 20.79 9.13
C ARG A 51 -4.33 20.36 7.71
N ARG A 52 -5.62 20.17 7.40
CA ARG A 52 -6.13 19.86 6.03
C ARG A 52 -5.77 20.88 4.96
N ARG A 53 -5.47 22.14 5.33
CA ARG A 53 -5.07 23.19 4.38
C ARG A 53 -3.58 23.22 4.05
N LYS A 54 -2.74 22.57 4.87
CA LYS A 54 -1.28 22.67 4.78
C LYS A 54 -0.58 21.35 4.46
N LYS A 55 -1.25 20.22 4.66
CA LYS A 55 -0.69 18.88 4.42
C LYS A 55 -1.58 18.10 3.48
N SER A 56 -0.96 17.30 2.63
CA SER A 56 -1.61 16.36 1.73
C SER A 56 -1.27 14.93 2.13
N ALA A 57 -2.05 13.94 1.68
CA ALA A 57 -1.64 12.55 1.92
C ALA A 57 -0.39 12.17 1.12
N ALA A 58 -0.07 12.91 0.06
CA ALA A 58 1.13 12.71 -0.74
C ALA A 58 2.42 12.93 0.08
N ASP A 59 2.39 13.82 1.07
CA ASP A 59 3.52 14.13 1.96
C ASP A 59 3.98 12.90 2.79
N PHE A 60 3.16 11.85 2.85
CA PHE A 60 3.42 10.64 3.61
C PHE A 60 3.75 9.42 2.74
N LEU A 61 3.80 9.57 1.41
CA LEU A 61 4.03 8.43 0.50
C LEU A 61 5.36 7.73 0.77
N ASP A 62 6.43 8.49 1.01
CA ASP A 62 7.76 7.94 1.32
C ASP A 62 7.72 7.10 2.61
N VAL A 63 7.14 7.66 3.67
CA VAL A 63 7.00 6.99 4.97
C VAL A 63 6.12 5.75 4.87
N ILE A 64 5.04 5.79 4.08
CA ILE A 64 4.17 4.64 3.83
C ILE A 64 4.95 3.57 3.07
N GLY A 65 5.73 3.96 2.06
CA GLY A 65 6.55 3.06 1.25
C GLY A 65 7.61 2.34 2.08
N GLU A 66 8.29 3.04 2.99
CA GLU A 66 9.29 2.45 3.89
C GLU A 66 8.68 1.47 4.91
N ARG A 67 7.43 1.68 5.30
CA ARG A 67 6.76 0.88 6.35
C ARG A 67 5.90 -0.25 5.81
N VAL A 68 5.62 -0.28 4.50
CA VAL A 68 4.76 -1.31 3.92
C VAL A 68 5.42 -2.68 4.07
N ARG A 69 4.69 -3.64 4.63
CA ARG A 69 5.23 -4.98 4.82
C ARG A 69 5.16 -5.77 3.50
N LEU A 70 6.29 -6.29 3.04
CA LEU A 70 6.35 -7.17 1.86
C LEU A 70 5.35 -8.35 1.93
N PRO A 71 5.16 -9.05 3.07
CA PRO A 71 4.14 -10.09 3.18
C PRO A 71 2.71 -9.60 2.85
N ARG A 72 2.38 -8.33 3.13
CA ARG A 72 1.07 -7.74 2.77
C ARG A 72 0.97 -7.47 1.28
N LEU A 73 2.03 -6.94 0.66
CA LEU A 73 2.10 -6.73 -0.79
C LEU A 73 1.93 -8.05 -1.55
N ARG A 74 2.54 -9.13 -1.05
CA ARG A 74 2.39 -10.49 -1.59
C ARG A 74 0.97 -11.04 -1.52
N LEU A 75 0.03 -10.41 -0.83
CA LEU A 75 -1.39 -10.81 -0.85
C LEU A 75 -2.18 -10.17 -2.00
N VAL A 76 -1.61 -9.18 -2.69
CA VAL A 76 -2.25 -8.49 -3.82
C VAL A 76 -2.05 -9.30 -5.11
N PRO A 77 -3.11 -9.67 -5.85
CA PRO A 77 -3.01 -10.46 -7.08
C PRO A 77 -2.03 -9.90 -8.12
N ALA A 78 -2.11 -8.60 -8.42
CA ALA A 78 -1.24 -7.92 -9.38
C ALA A 78 0.22 -7.94 -8.93
N PHE A 79 0.50 -7.76 -7.63
CA PHE A 79 1.86 -7.84 -7.11
C PHE A 79 2.41 -9.27 -7.22
N LYS A 80 1.60 -10.29 -6.92
CA LYS A 80 1.99 -11.69 -7.15
C LYS A 80 2.32 -11.96 -8.62
N GLN A 81 1.55 -11.40 -9.54
CA GLN A 81 1.81 -11.55 -10.97
C GLN A 81 3.12 -10.89 -11.36
N PHE A 82 3.32 -9.64 -10.96
CA PHE A 82 4.57 -8.92 -11.16
C PHE A 82 5.78 -9.68 -10.58
N GLU A 83 5.70 -10.18 -9.34
CA GLU A 83 6.79 -10.92 -8.69
C GLU A 83 7.16 -12.19 -9.48
N ARG A 84 6.16 -12.94 -9.97
CA ARG A 84 6.39 -14.12 -10.83
C ARG A 84 7.06 -13.76 -12.15
N GLU A 85 6.57 -12.73 -12.83
CA GLU A 85 7.11 -12.27 -14.12
C GLU A 85 8.53 -11.73 -13.97
N LEU A 86 8.79 -10.99 -12.89
CA LEU A 86 10.12 -10.49 -12.55
C LEU A 86 11.10 -11.65 -12.31
N HIS A 87 10.72 -12.64 -11.50
CA HIS A 87 11.55 -13.83 -11.26
C HIS A 87 11.84 -14.59 -12.56
N HIS A 88 10.84 -14.75 -13.42
CA HIS A 88 11.00 -15.38 -14.73
C HIS A 88 11.97 -14.61 -15.62
N ALA A 89 11.84 -13.28 -15.69
CA ALA A 89 12.75 -12.43 -16.46
C ALA A 89 14.19 -12.51 -15.92
N LEU A 90 14.37 -12.46 -14.60
CA LEU A 90 15.69 -12.57 -13.98
C LEU A 90 16.35 -13.94 -14.22
N ARG A 91 15.57 -15.03 -14.25
CA ARG A 91 16.06 -16.36 -14.65
C ARG A 91 16.50 -16.37 -16.11
N LYS A 92 15.69 -15.82 -17.02
CA LYS A 92 16.05 -15.70 -18.45
C LYS A 92 17.32 -14.88 -18.69
N LEU A 93 17.55 -13.87 -17.87
CA LEU A 93 18.75 -13.03 -17.91
C LEU A 93 19.96 -13.66 -17.19
N GLY A 94 19.80 -14.82 -16.54
CA GLY A 94 20.86 -15.51 -15.82
C GLY A 94 21.19 -14.95 -14.44
N TYR A 95 20.38 -14.02 -13.91
CA TYR A 95 20.57 -13.44 -12.57
C TYR A 95 20.04 -14.33 -11.44
N LEU A 96 19.10 -15.23 -11.75
CA LEU A 96 18.58 -16.24 -10.83
C LEU A 96 18.80 -17.63 -11.40
N LYS A 97 19.15 -18.58 -10.54
CA LYS A 97 19.22 -20.00 -10.93
C LYS A 97 17.81 -20.57 -11.13
N GLU A 98 17.67 -21.54 -12.02
CA GLU A 98 16.48 -22.39 -12.04
C GLU A 98 16.44 -23.17 -10.71
N GLU A 99 15.28 -23.16 -10.07
CA GLU A 99 15.07 -24.04 -8.92
C GLU A 99 14.95 -25.46 -9.46
N ALA A 100 15.86 -26.34 -9.05
CA ALA A 100 15.77 -27.76 -9.36
C ALA A 100 14.48 -28.27 -8.71
N THR A 101 13.55 -28.73 -9.54
CA THR A 101 12.31 -29.38 -9.09
C THR A 101 12.62 -30.78 -8.62
#